data_AF-A0A2V7VDM3-F1
#
_entry.id   AF-A0A2V7VDM3-F1
#
_cell.length_a   1.000
_cell.length_b   1.000
_cell.length_c   1.000
_cell.angle_alpha   90.00
_cell.angle_beta   90.00
_cell.angle_gamma   90.00
#
_symmetry.space_group_name_H-M   'P 1'
#
loop_
_entity.id
_entity.type
_entity.pdbx_description
1 polymer ?
#
loop_
_entity_poly.entity_id
_entity_poly.type
_entity_poly.pdbx_seq_one_letter_code
_entity_poly.pdbx_strand_id
1 'polypeptide(L)'
;EETLQLTYRLQQYPGEKPLDRISREGLGPDYVRRETRRAVAGVPAGVKIWPGIDVDIPTGADEKKTQPEDVAAAVKAAFEGGAHGILLSRKYSEMRLLNLRAAGQAVRDLKLA
;
A
#
# COMPACT_ATOMS: atom_id res chain seq x y z
N GLU A 1 7.57 -21.60 -8.21
CA GLU A 1 6.72 -21.62 -7.00
C GLU A 1 7.50 -21.61 -5.69
N GLU A 2 8.44 -22.53 -5.46
CA GLU A 2 9.19 -22.59 -4.18
C GLU A 2 9.91 -21.30 -3.81
N THR A 3 10.56 -20.63 -4.78
CA THR A 3 11.21 -19.33 -4.56
C THR A 3 10.21 -18.27 -4.09
N LEU A 4 9.02 -18.20 -4.69
CA LEU A 4 7.98 -17.23 -4.29
C LEU A 4 7.53 -17.50 -2.85
N GLN A 5 7.28 -18.76 -2.51
CA GLN A 5 6.89 -19.16 -1.15
C GLN A 5 7.99 -18.89 -0.12
N LEU A 6 9.26 -19.07 -0.50
CA LEU A 6 10.39 -18.65 0.33
C LEU A 6 10.40 -17.12 0.51
N THR A 7 10.27 -16.35 -0.56
CA THR A 7 10.23 -14.88 -0.52
C THR A 7 9.11 -14.38 0.39
N TYR A 8 7.88 -14.89 0.25
CA TYR A 8 6.76 -14.51 1.11
C TYR A 8 6.97 -14.87 2.57
N ARG A 9 7.60 -16.02 2.88
CA ARG A 9 7.96 -16.35 4.26
C ARG A 9 9.00 -15.38 4.82
N LEU A 10 10.05 -15.08 4.06
CA LEU A 10 11.13 -14.18 4.49
C LEU A 10 10.63 -12.74 4.69
N GLN A 11 9.75 -12.26 3.81
CA GLN A 11 9.15 -10.92 3.90
C GLN A 11 7.95 -10.86 4.85
N GLN A 12 7.50 -12.02 5.37
CA GLN A 12 6.32 -12.15 6.22
C GLN A 12 5.02 -11.65 5.56
N TYR A 13 4.82 -12.04 4.30
CA TYR A 13 3.62 -11.79 3.49
C TYR A 13 2.78 -13.08 3.32
N PRO A 14 2.17 -13.60 4.40
CA PRO A 14 1.41 -14.83 4.30
C PRO A 14 0.10 -14.61 3.52
N GLY A 15 -0.29 -15.60 2.72
CA GLY A 15 -1.58 -15.59 2.04
C GLY A 15 -1.69 -14.63 0.85
N GLU A 16 -0.56 -14.10 0.38
CA GLU A 16 -0.53 -13.34 -0.87
C GLU A 16 -0.77 -14.23 -2.09
N LYS A 17 -1.11 -13.59 -3.20
CA LYS A 17 -1.55 -14.26 -4.43
C LYS A 17 -0.44 -15.13 -5.03
N PRO A 18 -0.80 -16.28 -5.65
CA PRO A 18 0.19 -17.11 -6.35
C PRO A 18 0.76 -16.39 -7.57
N LEU A 19 1.87 -16.91 -8.09
CA LEU A 19 2.68 -16.27 -9.15
C LEU A 19 1.87 -15.93 -10.41
N ASP A 20 0.94 -16.78 -10.79
CA ASP A 20 0.08 -16.63 -11.97
C ASP A 20 -1.06 -15.62 -11.78
N ARG A 21 -1.28 -15.14 -10.55
CA ARG A 21 -2.36 -14.21 -10.18
C ARG A 21 -1.84 -12.86 -9.72
N ILE A 22 -0.63 -12.78 -9.15
CA ILE A 22 -0.13 -11.57 -8.47
C ILE A 22 -0.04 -10.35 -9.39
N SER A 23 0.26 -10.50 -10.69
CA SER A 23 0.27 -9.36 -11.64
C SER A 23 -1.13 -8.78 -11.92
N ARG A 24 -2.18 -9.58 -11.74
CA ARG A 24 -3.58 -9.21 -12.00
C ARG A 24 -4.33 -8.78 -10.75
N GLU A 25 -3.91 -9.28 -9.59
CA GLU A 25 -4.58 -9.05 -8.31
C GLU A 25 -3.78 -8.17 -7.35
N GLY A 26 -2.46 -8.05 -7.53
CA GLY A 26 -1.58 -7.29 -6.65
C GLY A 26 -1.46 -7.88 -5.25
N LEU A 27 -0.59 -7.27 -4.44
CA LEU A 27 -0.51 -7.57 -3.01
C LEU A 27 -1.68 -6.93 -2.26
N GLY A 28 -2.11 -7.56 -1.16
CA GLY A 28 -3.22 -7.06 -0.34
C GLY A 28 -2.83 -5.88 0.57
N PRO A 29 -3.80 -5.07 1.04
CA PRO A 29 -3.50 -3.92 1.92
C PRO A 29 -2.79 -4.31 3.22
N ASP A 30 -2.87 -5.57 3.66
CA ASP A 30 -2.13 -6.06 4.84
C ASP A 30 -0.61 -5.93 4.69
N TYR A 31 -0.05 -6.07 3.47
CA TYR A 31 1.39 -5.86 3.26
C TYR A 31 1.79 -4.42 3.65
N VAL A 32 0.98 -3.42 3.26
CA VAL A 32 1.21 -2.00 3.59
C VAL A 32 1.20 -1.80 5.10
N ARG A 33 0.23 -2.40 5.80
CA ARG A 33 0.13 -2.33 7.26
C ARG A 33 1.37 -2.91 7.95
N ARG A 34 1.81 -4.10 7.52
CA ARG A 34 2.96 -4.81 8.10
C ARG A 34 4.26 -4.06 7.87
N GLU A 35 4.51 -3.61 6.65
CA GLU A 35 5.72 -2.87 6.33
C GLU A 35 5.75 -1.51 7.01
N THR A 36 4.61 -0.84 7.12
CA THR A 36 4.52 0.40 7.91
C THR A 36 4.86 0.15 9.37
N ARG A 37 4.28 -0.88 10.00
CA ARG A 37 4.57 -1.24 11.39
C ARG A 37 6.04 -1.60 11.58
N ARG A 38 6.62 -2.33 10.64
CA ARG A 38 8.04 -2.73 10.66
C ARG A 38 8.94 -1.49 10.57
N ALA A 39 8.64 -0.55 9.68
CA ALA A 39 9.38 0.69 9.54
C ALA A 39 9.29 1.57 10.80
N VAL A 40 8.09 1.71 11.38
CA VAL A 40 7.88 2.46 12.64
C VAL A 40 8.67 1.84 13.79
N ALA A 41 8.66 0.51 13.91
CA ALA A 41 9.41 -0.19 14.96
C ALA A 41 10.94 -0.15 14.73
N GLY A 42 11.38 0.07 13.49
CA GLY A 42 12.80 0.06 13.11
C GLY A 42 13.52 1.40 13.26
N VAL A 43 12.82 2.49 13.59
CA VAL A 43 13.41 3.82 13.75
C VAL A 43 13.46 4.27 15.21
N PRO A 44 14.43 5.09 15.62
CA PRO A 44 14.48 5.63 16.97
C PRO A 44 13.30 6.58 17.23
N ALA A 45 13.01 6.81 18.51
CA ALA A 45 11.99 7.76 18.94
C ALA A 45 12.22 9.15 18.31
N GLY A 46 11.14 9.80 17.87
CA GLY A 46 11.18 11.12 17.24
C GLY A 46 11.31 11.10 15.71
N VAL A 47 11.66 9.97 15.09
CA VAL A 47 11.63 9.82 13.63
C VAL A 47 10.21 9.49 13.17
N LYS A 48 9.68 10.32 12.26
CA LYS A 48 8.35 10.09 11.67
C LYS A 48 8.45 9.23 10.42
N ILE A 49 7.57 8.23 10.32
CA ILE A 49 7.42 7.37 9.14
C ILE A 49 6.20 7.76 8.33
N TRP A 50 6.42 8.04 7.05
CA TRP A 50 5.41 8.45 6.07
C TRP A 50 5.47 7.50 4.88
N PRO A 51 4.73 6.38 4.90
CA PRO A 51 4.73 5.43 3.79
C PRO A 51 4.34 6.11 2.49
N GLY A 52 5.09 5.81 1.43
CA GLY A 52 4.74 6.16 0.07
C GLY A 52 3.67 5.21 -0.44
N ILE A 53 2.52 5.75 -0.85
CA ILE A 53 1.46 5.02 -1.53
C ILE A 53 1.56 5.35 -3.01
N ASP A 54 1.93 4.34 -3.80
CA ASP A 54 1.96 4.46 -5.24
C ASP A 54 0.53 4.40 -5.81
N VAL A 55 0.23 5.32 -6.72
CA VAL A 55 -1.09 5.48 -7.33
C VAL A 55 -0.93 5.60 -8.83
N ASP A 56 -1.70 4.81 -9.59
CA ASP A 56 -1.73 4.88 -11.06
C ASP A 56 -0.36 4.65 -11.72
N ILE A 57 0.41 3.69 -11.20
CA ILE A 57 1.56 3.15 -11.93
C ILE A 57 1.06 2.51 -13.23
N PRO A 58 1.63 2.87 -14.40
CA PRO A 58 1.33 2.18 -15.64
C PRO A 58 1.70 0.70 -15.55
N THR A 59 0.73 -0.18 -15.80
CA THR A 59 0.90 -1.63 -15.88
C THR A 59 0.50 -2.13 -17.27
N GLY A 60 0.86 -3.37 -17.61
CA GLY A 60 0.49 -4.02 -18.88
C GLY A 60 -1.03 -4.11 -19.08
N ALA A 61 -1.49 -4.34 -20.32
CA ALA A 61 -2.91 -4.31 -20.65
C ALA A 61 -3.77 -5.25 -19.78
N ASP A 62 -3.27 -6.46 -19.51
CA ASP A 62 -3.93 -7.50 -18.73
C ASP A 62 -3.53 -7.53 -17.24
N GLU A 63 -2.77 -6.52 -16.78
CA GLU A 63 -2.33 -6.40 -15.40
C GLU A 63 -3.27 -5.50 -14.59
N LYS A 64 -3.17 -5.63 -13.27
CA LYS A 64 -4.00 -4.85 -12.34
C LYS A 64 -3.89 -3.36 -12.64
N LYS A 65 -5.04 -2.70 -12.72
CA LYS A 65 -5.15 -1.24 -12.67
C LYS A 65 -5.52 -0.82 -11.27
N THR A 66 -4.92 0.26 -10.79
CA THR A 66 -5.32 0.89 -9.52
C THR A 66 -6.81 1.20 -9.55
N GLN A 67 -7.52 0.95 -8.46
CA GLN A 67 -8.90 1.36 -8.28
C GLN A 67 -9.01 2.25 -7.04
N PRO A 68 -10.05 3.08 -6.92
CA PRO A 68 -10.27 3.91 -5.74
C PRO A 68 -10.23 3.11 -4.44
N GLU A 69 -10.78 1.90 -4.43
CA GLU A 69 -10.83 1.02 -3.26
C GLU A 69 -9.44 0.56 -2.83
N ASP A 70 -8.54 0.30 -3.78
CA ASP A 70 -7.15 -0.07 -3.50
C ASP A 70 -6.43 1.05 -2.72
N VAL A 71 -6.60 2.29 -3.19
CA VAL A 71 -5.96 3.45 -2.59
C VAL A 71 -6.52 3.71 -1.20
N ALA A 72 -7.84 3.64 -1.04
CA ALA A 72 -8.47 3.79 0.27
C ALA A 72 -8.01 2.72 1.27
N ALA A 73 -7.93 1.45 0.83
CA ALA A 73 -7.47 0.34 1.66
C ALA A 73 -5.99 0.48 2.05
N ALA A 74 -5.13 0.85 1.11
CA ALA A 74 -3.70 1.07 1.38
C ALA A 74 -3.47 2.23 2.36
N VAL A 75 -4.21 3.34 2.20
CA VAL A 75 -4.14 4.48 3.13
C VAL A 75 -4.57 4.06 4.53
N LYS A 76 -5.73 3.39 4.67
CA LYS A 76 -6.22 2.89 5.97
C LYS A 76 -5.21 1.93 6.62
N ALA A 77 -4.69 0.98 5.84
CA ALA A 77 -3.69 0.02 6.28
C ALA A 77 -2.39 0.68 6.77
N ALA A 78 -1.91 1.74 6.09
CA ALA A 78 -0.74 2.49 6.55
C ALA A 78 -0.98 3.10 7.94
N PHE A 79 -2.12 3.76 8.15
CA PHE A 79 -2.45 4.32 9.47
C PHE A 79 -2.65 3.24 10.54
N GLU A 80 -3.29 2.12 10.23
CA GLU A 80 -3.36 0.94 11.13
C GLU A 80 -1.97 0.35 11.46
N GLY A 81 -1.01 0.53 10.56
CA GLY A 81 0.40 0.18 10.77
C GLY A 81 1.14 1.14 11.71
N GLY A 82 0.55 2.28 12.07
CA GLY A 82 1.16 3.31 12.91
C GLY A 82 1.87 4.42 12.12
N ALA A 83 1.54 4.60 10.84
CA ALA A 83 2.05 5.73 10.05
C ALA A 83 1.75 7.08 10.74
N HIS A 84 2.71 8.00 10.65
CA HIS A 84 2.53 9.37 11.13
C HIS A 84 1.87 10.27 10.07
N GLY A 85 1.78 9.77 8.85
CA GLY A 85 1.25 10.42 7.65
C GLY A 85 1.49 9.51 6.45
N ILE A 86 1.00 9.90 5.27
CA ILE A 86 1.27 9.19 4.02
C ILE A 86 1.71 10.18 2.96
N LEU A 87 2.45 9.70 1.96
CA LEU A 87 2.77 10.44 0.75
C LEU A 87 2.15 9.71 -0.43
N LEU A 88 1.43 10.42 -1.30
CA LEU A 88 1.06 9.87 -2.60
C LEU A 88 2.27 10.00 -3.52
N SER A 89 3.01 8.91 -3.72
CA SER A 89 4.38 8.91 -4.23
C SER A 89 4.47 8.91 -5.76
N ARG A 90 3.61 9.69 -6.43
CA ARG A 90 3.55 9.80 -7.89
C ARG A 90 3.33 11.24 -8.34
N LYS A 91 3.67 11.53 -9.60
CA LYS A 91 3.43 12.86 -10.19
C LYS A 91 1.93 13.11 -10.26
N TYR A 92 1.47 14.23 -9.71
CA TYR A 92 0.04 14.57 -9.64
C TYR A 92 -0.68 14.46 -10.99
N SER A 93 -0.07 14.93 -12.08
CA SER A 93 -0.67 14.89 -13.42
C SER A 93 -0.88 13.47 -13.97
N GLU A 94 -0.24 12.46 -13.38
CA GLU A 94 -0.33 11.05 -13.77
C GLU A 94 -1.36 10.30 -12.91
N MET A 95 -1.84 10.90 -11.82
CA MET A 95 -2.81 10.31 -10.93
C MET A 95 -4.24 10.69 -11.33
N ARG A 96 -5.11 9.69 -11.42
CA ARG A 96 -6.52 9.88 -11.70
C ARG A 96 -7.19 10.51 -10.49
N LEU A 97 -7.97 11.57 -10.73
CA LEU A 97 -8.64 12.34 -9.66
C LEU A 97 -9.56 11.50 -8.78
N LEU A 98 -10.15 10.42 -9.32
CA LEU A 98 -10.97 9.48 -8.55
C LEU A 98 -10.15 8.77 -7.46
N ASN A 99 -8.93 8.34 -7.78
CA ASN A 99 -8.03 7.68 -6.84
C ASN A 99 -7.51 8.65 -5.77
N LEU A 100 -7.21 9.89 -6.16
CA LEU A 100 -6.85 10.96 -5.20
C LEU A 100 -8.00 11.28 -4.23
N ARG A 101 -9.24 11.33 -4.75
CA ARG A 101 -10.43 11.54 -3.92
C ARG A 101 -10.59 10.41 -2.90
N ALA A 102 -10.32 9.16 -3.29
CA ALA A 102 -10.36 8.02 -2.40
C ALA A 102 -9.31 8.09 -1.28
N ALA A 103 -8.08 8.49 -1.59
CA ALA A 103 -7.05 8.75 -0.57
C ALA A 103 -7.53 9.80 0.44
N GLY A 104 -8.02 10.94 -0.05
CA GLY A 104 -8.53 12.01 0.80
C GLY A 104 -9.75 11.58 1.64
N GLN A 105 -10.63 10.76 1.08
CA GLN A 105 -11.78 10.22 1.81
C GLN A 105 -11.34 9.25 2.91
N ALA A 106 -10.39 8.37 2.62
CA ALA A 106 -9.85 7.44 3.60
C ALA A 106 -9.22 8.16 4.80
N VAL A 107 -8.48 9.25 4.58
CA VAL A 107 -7.94 10.08 5.67
C VAL A 107 -9.06 10.70 6.52
N ARG A 108 -10.12 11.23 5.88
CA ARG A 108 -11.28 11.80 6.61
C ARG A 108 -12.04 10.75 7.42
N ASP A 109 -12.24 9.55 6.87
CA ASP A 109 -12.93 8.45 7.55
C ASP A 109 -12.23 8.03 8.84
N LEU A 110 -10.89 8.09 8.86
CA LEU A 110 -10.08 7.70 10.01
C LEU A 110 -10.21 8.65 11.20
N LYS A 111 -10.76 9.87 11.00
CA LYS A 111 -10.93 10.90 12.05
C LYS A 111 -9.65 11.09 12.88
N LEU A 112 -8.52 11.17 12.18
CA LEU A 112 -7.22 11.40 12.81
C LEU A 112 -7.25 12.73 13.57
N ALA A 113 -6.77 12.71 14.82
CA ALA A 113 -6.86 13.80 15.78
C ALA A 113 -5.97 15.00 15.43
#